data_AF-A0A096A529-F1
#
_entry.id   AF-A0A096A529-F1
#
_cell.length_a   1.000
_cell.length_b   1.000
_cell.length_c   1.000
_cell.angle_alpha   90.00
_cell.angle_beta   90.00
_cell.angle_gamma   90.00
#
_symmetry.space_group_name_H-M   'P 1'
#
loop_
_entity.id
_entity.type
_entity.pdbx_description
1 polymer ?
#
loop_
_entity_poly.entity_id
_entity_poly.type
_entity_poly.pdbx_seq_one_letter_code
_entity_poly.pdbx_strand_id
1 'polypeptide(L)'
;MSKGRKNKRKKAGKGGRRKDSHFSSLNISSIDQHKRAGSKLVPPLAQIPNMTTSSWSDHHMPEMLWAVLLAGVLERRHYLDVLRKVAVQCRSWFLREDDESVEEQSQGPEVGLNFSIIVDQTKLAEVSDEEFHDFLKIPLAHPLGYAALRPILLIEDLPGIARWKRYVDAEPTEHDWNTLAHAIANVLDHQSEASTDIRWFKVIVAIISGRMQFPASFAERLEEFRLFPDKGDMRSVRPSIRSMEMSLRRNDPAKWIESFWAQVQRDTVCIDPSEGEGYTFIETGIDPNTLYAARDGVIEKFRRNIRADRVDARLDSAFGLVLYALGILEEIGMHRIHTRIIGAAAGCTMCLPAPLIGLNTVLR
;
A
#
# COMPACT_ATOMS: atom_id res chain seq x y z
N MET A 1 3.29 70.16 18.31
CA MET A 1 2.88 69.08 19.23
C MET A 1 2.48 67.86 18.42
N SER A 2 3.06 66.71 18.80
CA SER A 2 3.03 65.42 18.11
C SER A 2 1.63 64.84 17.88
N LYS A 3 1.35 64.39 16.64
CA LYS A 3 0.34 63.35 16.38
C LYS A 3 0.91 62.32 15.41
N GLY A 4 1.35 61.19 15.97
CA GLY A 4 1.95 60.07 15.24
C GLY A 4 0.98 59.40 14.27
N ARG A 5 1.51 59.09 13.08
CA ARG A 5 0.91 58.16 12.11
C ARG A 5 0.91 56.75 12.71
N LYS A 6 -0.27 56.22 13.06
CA LYS A 6 -0.46 54.79 13.31
C LYS A 6 -0.53 54.06 11.97
N ASN A 7 0.55 53.38 11.60
CA ASN A 7 0.52 52.37 10.53
C ASN A 7 -0.39 51.20 10.97
N LYS A 8 -1.55 51.08 10.33
CA LYS A 8 -2.36 49.85 10.37
C LYS A 8 -1.58 48.75 9.65
N ARG A 9 -0.88 47.89 10.41
CA ARG A 9 -0.43 46.58 9.91
C ARG A 9 -1.67 45.79 9.50
N LYS A 10 -1.83 45.57 8.19
CA LYS A 10 -2.80 44.60 7.65
C LYS A 10 -2.50 43.24 8.29
N LYS A 11 -3.44 42.68 9.04
CA LYS A 11 -3.44 41.27 9.45
C LYS A 11 -3.39 40.43 8.19
N ALA A 12 -2.28 39.71 7.97
CA ALA A 12 -2.20 38.68 6.96
C ALA A 12 -3.28 37.63 7.26
N GLY A 13 -4.12 37.35 6.27
CA GLY A 13 -5.21 36.39 6.38
C GLY A 13 -4.69 34.98 6.65
N LYS A 14 -5.45 34.25 7.47
CA LYS A 14 -5.29 32.82 7.73
C LYS A 14 -5.27 32.03 6.42
N GLY A 15 -4.33 31.09 6.30
CA GLY A 15 -4.53 29.86 5.51
C GLY A 15 -4.28 29.92 4.01
N GLY A 16 -3.35 30.73 3.51
CA GLY A 16 -2.90 30.64 2.13
C GLY A 16 -1.88 29.52 1.94
N ARG A 17 -2.21 28.45 1.18
CA ARG A 17 -1.23 27.50 0.62
C ARG A 17 -0.09 28.32 -0.01
N ARG A 18 1.17 28.11 0.41
CA ARG A 18 2.32 28.76 -0.25
C ARG A 18 2.36 28.27 -1.70
N LYS A 19 1.94 29.12 -2.64
CA LYS A 19 1.94 28.81 -4.08
C LYS A 19 3.32 28.40 -4.59
N ASP A 20 4.38 28.80 -3.88
CA ASP A 20 5.78 28.63 -4.31
C ASP A 20 6.57 27.64 -3.44
N SER A 21 5.93 26.80 -2.61
CA SER A 21 6.68 25.75 -1.91
C SER A 21 7.01 24.62 -2.88
N HIS A 22 8.23 24.06 -2.80
CA HIS A 22 8.67 22.84 -3.50
C HIS A 22 7.65 21.67 -3.40
N PHE A 23 6.80 21.68 -2.37
CA PHE A 23 5.78 20.67 -2.12
C PHE A 23 4.36 21.06 -2.58
N SER A 24 4.22 22.12 -3.40
CA SER A 24 2.90 22.60 -3.85
C SER A 24 2.14 21.58 -4.69
N SER A 25 2.84 20.67 -5.36
CA SER A 25 2.31 19.54 -6.12
C SER A 25 1.86 18.37 -5.25
N LEU A 26 2.25 18.33 -3.96
CA LEU A 26 1.92 17.24 -3.06
C LEU A 26 0.66 17.54 -2.26
N ASN A 27 -0.18 16.52 -2.06
CA ASN A 27 -1.36 16.60 -1.20
C ASN A 27 -0.98 16.50 0.28
N ILE A 28 -0.28 17.52 0.77
CA ILE A 28 0.14 17.62 2.17
C ILE A 28 -0.79 18.59 2.91
N SER A 29 -1.25 18.19 4.09
CA SER A 29 -2.01 19.06 4.98
C SER A 29 -1.05 19.89 5.86
N SER A 30 -1.37 21.16 6.06
CA SER A 30 -0.58 22.04 6.93
C SER A 30 -0.77 21.69 8.40
N ILE A 31 0.20 22.03 9.26
CA ILE A 31 0.11 21.83 10.71
C ILE A 31 -1.17 22.46 11.30
N ASP A 32 -1.59 23.62 10.79
CA ASP A 32 -2.79 24.34 11.24
C ASP A 32 -4.11 23.60 10.97
N GLN A 33 -4.10 22.66 10.01
CA GLN A 33 -5.27 21.84 9.69
C GLN A 33 -5.36 20.61 10.61
N HIS A 34 -4.28 20.27 11.33
CA HIS A 34 -4.26 19.17 12.26
C HIS A 34 -4.83 19.60 13.62
N LYS A 35 -5.57 18.70 14.27
CA LYS A 35 -6.13 18.93 15.60
C LYS A 35 -5.31 18.16 16.63
N ARG A 36 -4.83 18.83 17.67
CA ARG A 36 -4.17 18.16 18.79
C ARG A 36 -5.23 17.52 19.69
N ALA A 37 -5.14 16.20 19.88
CA ALA A 37 -5.95 15.43 20.82
C ALA A 37 -5.01 14.77 21.84
N GLY A 38 -4.86 15.40 23.01
CA GLY A 38 -3.89 14.98 24.03
C GLY A 38 -2.44 15.12 23.53
N SER A 39 -1.69 14.01 23.53
CA SER A 39 -0.33 13.91 22.98
C SER A 39 -0.28 13.62 21.48
N LYS A 40 -1.43 13.36 20.83
CA LYS A 40 -1.50 13.00 19.41
C LYS A 40 -1.88 14.21 18.56
N LEU A 41 -1.27 14.30 17.39
CA LEU A 41 -1.64 15.25 16.34
C LEU A 41 -2.51 14.51 15.30
N VAL A 42 -3.78 14.89 15.17
CA VAL A 42 -4.76 14.20 14.33
C VAL A 42 -4.92 14.93 13.00
N PRO A 43 -4.63 14.29 11.85
CA PRO A 43 -4.76 14.91 10.54
C PRO A 43 -6.23 15.17 10.18
N PRO A 44 -6.52 16.11 9.25
CA PRO A 44 -7.89 16.53 8.93
C PRO A 44 -8.84 15.38 8.58
N LEU A 45 -8.38 14.43 7.76
CA LEU A 45 -9.20 13.30 7.33
C LEU A 45 -9.54 12.36 8.48
N ALA A 46 -8.61 12.13 9.41
CA ALA A 46 -8.84 11.29 10.59
C ALA A 46 -9.76 11.94 11.64
N GLN A 47 -10.18 13.19 11.44
CA GLN A 47 -11.18 13.86 12.29
C GLN A 47 -12.62 13.58 11.84
N ILE A 48 -12.82 12.99 10.65
CA ILE A 48 -14.15 12.65 10.14
C ILE A 48 -14.64 11.40 10.87
N PRO A 49 -15.75 11.47 11.63
CA PRO A 49 -16.29 10.32 12.34
C PRO A 49 -16.74 9.24 11.35
N ASN A 50 -16.53 7.97 11.72
CA ASN A 50 -16.90 6.79 10.93
C ASN A 50 -16.26 6.70 9.53
N MET A 51 -15.18 7.45 9.27
CA MET A 51 -14.41 7.30 8.04
C MET A 51 -13.55 6.04 8.12
N THR A 52 -13.85 5.04 7.30
CA THR A 52 -13.00 3.86 7.10
C THR A 52 -12.06 4.09 5.93
N THR A 53 -10.78 3.76 6.12
CA THR A 53 -9.78 3.85 5.05
C THR A 53 -9.72 2.54 4.31
N SER A 54 -9.81 2.58 2.98
CA SER A 54 -9.71 1.39 2.13
C SER A 54 -8.52 1.51 1.18
N SER A 55 -7.46 0.75 1.46
CA SER A 55 -6.24 0.69 0.66
C SER A 55 -6.41 -0.16 -0.61
N TRP A 56 -5.93 0.33 -1.75
CA TRP A 56 -5.86 -0.48 -2.97
C TRP A 56 -4.91 -1.66 -2.80
N SER A 57 -3.66 -1.39 -2.39
CA SER A 57 -2.65 -2.43 -2.24
C SER A 57 -3.10 -3.46 -1.23
N ASP A 58 -3.56 -3.02 -0.06
CA ASP A 58 -3.68 -3.94 1.08
C ASP A 58 -5.00 -4.72 1.04
N HIS A 59 -6.07 -4.13 0.49
CA HIS A 59 -7.42 -4.71 0.56
C HIS A 59 -8.06 -5.09 -0.78
N HIS A 60 -7.66 -4.51 -1.91
CA HIS A 60 -8.37 -4.71 -3.20
C HIS A 60 -7.52 -5.34 -4.30
N MET A 61 -6.21 -5.13 -4.26
CA MET A 61 -5.29 -5.72 -5.22
C MET A 61 -5.24 -7.26 -5.10
N PRO A 62 -5.20 -7.88 -3.90
CA PRO A 62 -5.19 -9.34 -3.78
C PRO A 62 -6.44 -10.01 -4.36
N GLU A 63 -7.61 -9.36 -4.22
CA GLU A 63 -8.85 -9.79 -4.85
C GLU A 63 -8.79 -9.80 -6.39
N MET A 64 -7.87 -9.04 -6.97
CA MET A 64 -7.66 -8.97 -8.42
C MET A 64 -6.40 -9.73 -8.87
N LEU A 65 -5.90 -10.68 -8.06
CA LEU A 65 -4.59 -11.31 -8.29
C LEU A 65 -4.43 -11.91 -9.69
N TRP A 66 -5.46 -12.55 -10.24
CA TRP A 66 -5.44 -13.07 -11.61
C TRP A 66 -5.18 -11.97 -12.66
N ALA A 67 -5.75 -10.78 -12.48
CA ALA A 67 -5.56 -9.64 -13.38
C ALA A 67 -4.20 -8.97 -13.17
N VAL A 68 -3.73 -8.94 -11.92
CA VAL A 68 -2.39 -8.47 -11.55
C VAL A 68 -1.32 -9.31 -12.23
N LEU A 69 -1.47 -10.63 -12.18
CA LEU A 69 -0.57 -11.58 -12.82
C LEU A 69 -0.53 -11.42 -14.35
N LEU A 70 -1.69 -11.24 -14.98
CA LEU A 70 -1.76 -10.91 -16.41
C LEU A 70 -1.02 -9.60 -16.71
N ALA A 71 -1.22 -8.56 -15.91
CA ALA A 71 -0.56 -7.27 -16.10
C ALA A 71 0.95 -7.30 -15.84
N GLY A 72 1.43 -8.26 -15.04
CA GLY A 72 2.85 -8.47 -14.77
C GLY A 72 3.62 -9.18 -15.88
N VAL A 73 2.93 -10.00 -16.69
CA VAL A 73 3.58 -10.87 -17.70
C VAL A 73 3.26 -10.45 -19.14
N LEU A 74 2.04 -9.99 -19.40
CA LEU A 74 1.62 -9.61 -20.75
C LEU A 74 1.90 -8.13 -21.01
N GLU A 75 2.15 -7.79 -22.28
CA GLU A 75 2.16 -6.40 -22.69
C GLU A 75 0.79 -5.74 -22.46
N ARG A 76 0.81 -4.43 -22.19
CA ARG A 76 -0.38 -3.64 -21.86
C ARG A 76 -1.57 -3.83 -22.78
N ARG A 77 -1.31 -3.79 -24.09
CA ARG A 77 -2.35 -3.98 -25.10
C ARG A 77 -3.00 -5.37 -25.00
N HIS A 78 -2.21 -6.41 -24.72
CA HIS A 78 -2.68 -7.79 -24.66
C HIS A 78 -3.50 -8.06 -23.41
N TYR A 79 -3.04 -7.65 -22.21
CA TYR A 79 -3.87 -7.87 -21.02
C TYR A 79 -5.15 -7.02 -21.05
N LEU A 80 -5.13 -5.81 -21.60
CA LEU A 80 -6.36 -5.01 -21.75
C LEU A 80 -7.37 -5.67 -22.69
N ASP A 81 -6.91 -6.31 -23.76
CA ASP A 81 -7.77 -7.10 -24.65
C ASP A 81 -8.37 -8.31 -23.93
N VAL A 82 -7.57 -9.02 -23.12
CA VAL A 82 -8.05 -10.11 -22.25
C VAL A 82 -9.11 -9.59 -21.27
N LEU A 83 -8.84 -8.47 -20.57
CA LEU A 83 -9.78 -7.86 -19.63
C LEU A 83 -11.10 -7.44 -20.30
N ARG A 84 -11.06 -6.91 -21.53
CA ARG A 84 -12.27 -6.60 -22.32
C ARG A 84 -13.10 -7.85 -22.59
N LYS A 85 -12.46 -8.93 -23.05
CA LYS A 85 -13.12 -10.21 -23.34
C LYS A 85 -13.73 -10.81 -22.09
N VAL A 86 -12.98 -10.82 -20.99
CA VAL A 86 -13.47 -11.24 -19.67
C VAL A 86 -14.67 -10.40 -19.24
N ALA A 87 -14.61 -9.08 -19.39
CA ALA A 87 -15.71 -8.21 -18.99
C ALA A 87 -17.01 -8.55 -19.75
N VAL A 88 -16.90 -8.78 -21.06
CA VAL A 88 -18.05 -9.18 -21.89
C VAL A 88 -18.58 -10.56 -21.49
N GLN A 89 -17.69 -11.53 -21.24
CA GLN A 89 -18.08 -12.88 -20.84
C GLN A 89 -18.80 -12.88 -19.49
N CYS A 90 -18.21 -12.21 -18.49
CA CYS A 90 -18.70 -12.23 -17.11
C CYS A 90 -19.87 -11.26 -16.86
N ARG A 91 -20.27 -10.45 -17.84
CA ARG A 91 -21.37 -9.49 -17.65
C ARG A 91 -22.68 -10.16 -17.23
N SER A 92 -22.91 -11.39 -17.71
CA SER A 92 -24.13 -12.16 -17.43
C SER A 92 -24.29 -12.49 -15.95
N TRP A 93 -23.18 -12.67 -15.23
CA TRP A 93 -23.17 -12.94 -13.79
C TRP A 93 -23.80 -11.81 -12.96
N PHE A 94 -23.92 -10.63 -13.58
CA PHE A 94 -24.35 -9.41 -12.91
C PHE A 94 -25.48 -8.70 -13.64
N LEU A 95 -26.10 -9.31 -14.65
CA LEU A 95 -27.25 -8.68 -15.30
C LEU A 95 -28.31 -8.35 -14.25
N ARG A 96 -28.95 -7.20 -14.43
CA ARG A 96 -30.11 -6.83 -13.65
C ARG A 96 -31.28 -7.61 -14.25
N GLU A 97 -31.83 -8.57 -13.51
CA GLU A 97 -33.14 -9.11 -13.88
C GLU A 97 -34.15 -7.98 -13.70
N ASP A 98 -34.96 -7.71 -14.72
CA ASP A 98 -36.05 -6.73 -14.68
C ASP A 98 -37.25 -7.25 -13.85
N ASP A 99 -37.04 -8.30 -13.04
CA ASP A 99 -38.10 -8.87 -12.21
C ASP A 99 -38.41 -7.94 -11.03
N GLU A 100 -39.60 -7.35 -11.13
CA GLU A 100 -40.37 -6.66 -10.12
C GLU A 100 -40.64 -7.59 -8.91
N SER A 101 -39.65 -7.98 -8.11
CA SER A 101 -39.87 -8.60 -6.78
C SER A 101 -38.59 -8.83 -5.96
N VAL A 102 -37.61 -7.92 -6.00
CA VAL A 102 -36.71 -7.84 -4.83
C VAL A 102 -37.49 -7.08 -3.76
N GLU A 103 -38.33 -7.82 -3.04
CA GLU A 103 -38.78 -7.44 -1.71
C GLU A 103 -37.57 -6.85 -0.98
N GLU A 104 -37.74 -5.65 -0.45
CA GLU A 104 -36.84 -5.03 0.51
C GLU A 104 -36.64 -6.02 1.66
N GLN A 105 -35.68 -6.94 1.51
CA GLN A 105 -35.12 -7.68 2.61
C GLN A 105 -34.34 -6.68 3.44
N SER A 106 -35.10 -5.97 4.27
CA SER A 106 -34.78 -5.44 5.57
C SER A 106 -33.35 -5.75 6.00
N GLN A 107 -32.41 -4.93 5.55
CA GLN A 107 -31.18 -4.67 6.27
C GLN A 107 -31.29 -3.22 6.73
N GLY A 108 -30.81 -2.95 7.95
CA GLY A 108 -31.02 -1.69 8.65
C GLY A 108 -30.49 -0.45 7.90
N PRO A 109 -30.36 0.70 8.57
CA PRO A 109 -30.04 1.98 7.95
C PRO A 109 -28.56 2.08 7.49
N GLU A 110 -28.01 1.06 6.86
CA GLU A 110 -26.78 1.14 6.08
C GLU A 110 -27.13 1.37 4.61
N VAL A 111 -27.15 2.66 4.26
CA VAL A 111 -27.23 3.14 2.88
C VAL A 111 -25.93 2.74 2.17
N GLY A 112 -25.89 1.51 1.64
CA GLY A 112 -24.78 1.00 0.85
C GLY A 112 -25.29 0.22 -0.35
N LEU A 113 -24.84 0.58 -1.54
CA LEU A 113 -25.01 -0.27 -2.72
C LEU A 113 -24.34 -1.64 -2.43
N ASN A 114 -25.02 -2.75 -2.69
CA ASN A 114 -24.43 -4.08 -2.49
C ASN A 114 -23.41 -4.36 -3.62
N PHE A 115 -22.12 -4.25 -3.30
CA PHE A 115 -21.01 -4.29 -4.27
C PHE A 115 -20.47 -5.70 -4.57
N SER A 116 -21.35 -6.67 -4.81
CA SER A 116 -20.97 -8.02 -5.29
C SER A 116 -20.65 -8.08 -6.78
N ILE A 117 -20.45 -6.92 -7.43
CA ILE A 117 -20.46 -6.74 -8.89
C ILE A 117 -19.02 -6.56 -9.39
N ILE A 118 -18.17 -7.52 -9.04
CA ILE A 118 -16.76 -7.53 -9.42
C ILE A 118 -16.38 -8.96 -9.78
N VAL A 119 -15.63 -9.13 -10.88
CA VAL A 119 -14.96 -10.39 -11.21
C VAL A 119 -13.66 -10.48 -10.42
N ASP A 120 -13.81 -10.59 -9.09
CA ASP A 120 -12.70 -10.76 -8.15
C ASP A 120 -12.54 -12.22 -7.71
N GLN A 121 -11.50 -12.50 -6.94
CA GLN A 121 -11.15 -13.84 -6.49
C GLN A 121 -12.28 -14.47 -5.67
N THR A 122 -12.91 -13.68 -4.80
CA THR A 122 -14.06 -14.14 -4.02
C THR A 122 -15.23 -14.50 -4.93
N LYS A 123 -15.59 -13.66 -5.91
CA LYS A 123 -16.68 -13.98 -6.85
C LYS A 123 -16.35 -15.18 -7.73
N LEU A 124 -15.10 -15.29 -8.18
CA LEU A 124 -14.61 -16.45 -8.92
C LEU A 124 -14.67 -17.74 -8.10
N ALA A 125 -14.71 -17.68 -6.77
CA ALA A 125 -14.94 -18.83 -5.90
C ALA A 125 -16.42 -19.23 -5.78
N GLU A 126 -17.35 -18.30 -6.05
CA GLU A 126 -18.80 -18.50 -5.89
C GLU A 126 -19.51 -18.97 -7.17
N VAL A 127 -18.99 -18.61 -8.35
CA VAL A 127 -19.59 -18.99 -9.64
C VAL A 127 -19.56 -20.50 -9.87
N SER A 128 -20.43 -20.97 -10.76
CA SER A 128 -20.46 -22.38 -11.17
C SER A 128 -19.15 -22.81 -11.85
N ASP A 129 -18.91 -24.12 -11.91
CA ASP A 129 -17.73 -24.67 -12.57
C ASP A 129 -17.68 -24.37 -14.08
N GLU A 130 -18.85 -24.29 -14.72
CA GLU A 130 -18.98 -23.91 -16.13
C GLU A 130 -18.60 -22.45 -16.35
N GLU A 131 -19.14 -21.54 -15.53
CA GLU A 131 -18.80 -20.11 -15.59
C GLU A 131 -17.32 -19.86 -15.29
N PHE A 132 -16.76 -20.55 -14.29
CA PHE A 132 -15.34 -20.46 -13.98
C PHE A 132 -14.47 -20.96 -15.14
N HIS A 133 -14.85 -22.09 -15.74
CA HIS A 133 -14.14 -22.64 -16.90
C HIS A 133 -14.17 -21.70 -18.10
N ASP A 134 -15.34 -21.12 -18.41
CA ASP A 134 -15.50 -20.18 -19.51
C ASP A 134 -14.74 -18.87 -19.27
N PHE A 135 -14.71 -18.38 -18.04
CA PHE A 135 -13.84 -17.27 -17.64
C PHE A 135 -12.37 -17.60 -17.94
N LEU A 136 -11.89 -18.77 -17.49
CA LEU A 136 -10.48 -19.12 -17.52
C LEU A 136 -9.96 -19.44 -18.94
N LYS A 137 -10.83 -19.89 -19.86
CA LYS A 137 -10.50 -20.05 -21.28
C LYS A 137 -9.95 -18.77 -21.92
N ILE A 138 -10.43 -17.60 -21.49
CA ILE A 138 -10.09 -16.32 -22.11
C ILE A 138 -8.62 -15.97 -21.89
N PRO A 139 -8.10 -15.87 -20.64
CA PRO A 139 -6.69 -15.61 -20.44
C PRO A 139 -5.82 -16.77 -20.95
N LEU A 140 -6.24 -18.03 -20.81
CA LEU A 140 -5.46 -19.19 -21.27
C LEU A 140 -5.38 -19.30 -22.81
N ALA A 141 -6.27 -18.65 -23.55
CA ALA A 141 -6.16 -18.56 -25.01
C ALA A 141 -4.97 -17.71 -25.48
N HIS A 142 -4.41 -16.85 -24.61
CA HIS A 142 -3.19 -16.10 -24.93
C HIS A 142 -1.96 -17.02 -24.80
N PRO A 143 -0.95 -16.94 -25.70
CA PRO A 143 0.23 -17.81 -25.64
C PRO A 143 1.01 -17.77 -24.31
N LEU A 144 1.01 -16.61 -23.64
CA LEU A 144 1.62 -16.41 -22.33
C LEU A 144 0.62 -16.51 -21.15
N GLY A 145 -0.65 -16.81 -21.41
CA GLY A 145 -1.70 -16.83 -20.39
C GLY A 145 -1.45 -17.85 -19.30
N TYR A 146 -0.96 -19.03 -19.68
CA TYR A 146 -0.57 -20.07 -18.73
C TYR A 146 0.59 -19.61 -17.83
N ALA A 147 1.67 -19.10 -18.43
CA ALA A 147 2.83 -18.61 -17.69
C ALA A 147 2.46 -17.45 -16.75
N ALA A 148 1.50 -16.61 -17.16
CA ALA A 148 0.97 -15.54 -16.34
C ALA A 148 0.18 -16.05 -15.14
N LEU A 149 -0.71 -17.04 -15.32
CA LEU A 149 -1.62 -17.48 -14.28
C LEU A 149 -1.07 -18.57 -13.36
N ARG A 150 -0.08 -19.36 -13.79
CA ARG A 150 0.53 -20.42 -12.98
C ARG A 150 0.99 -19.98 -11.58
N PRO A 151 1.59 -18.78 -11.36
CA PRO A 151 1.94 -18.30 -10.03
C PRO A 151 0.79 -18.20 -9.04
N ILE A 152 -0.47 -18.11 -9.50
CA ILE A 152 -1.63 -18.08 -8.60
C ILE A 152 -1.74 -19.35 -7.75
N LEU A 153 -1.19 -20.47 -8.23
CA LEU A 153 -1.22 -21.77 -7.59
C LEU A 153 -0.29 -21.86 -6.37
N LEU A 154 0.61 -20.88 -6.18
CA LEU A 154 1.45 -20.75 -4.99
C LEU A 154 0.65 -20.37 -3.75
N ILE A 155 -0.50 -19.72 -3.91
CA ILE A 155 -1.27 -19.17 -2.79
C ILE A 155 -2.14 -20.28 -2.17
N GLU A 156 -1.85 -20.63 -0.91
CA GLU A 156 -2.46 -21.78 -0.24
C GLU A 156 -3.94 -21.55 0.07
N ASP A 157 -4.24 -20.39 0.66
CA ASP A 157 -5.59 -20.00 1.11
C ASP A 157 -6.39 -19.25 0.03
N LEU A 158 -6.02 -19.40 -1.25
CA LEU A 158 -6.72 -18.73 -2.34
C LEU A 158 -8.15 -19.26 -2.48
N PRO A 159 -9.19 -18.41 -2.47
CA PRO A 159 -10.56 -18.85 -2.71
C PRO A 159 -10.68 -19.61 -4.04
N GLY A 160 -11.23 -20.82 -3.98
CA GLY A 160 -11.38 -21.68 -5.16
C GLY A 160 -10.09 -22.30 -5.70
N ILE A 161 -8.99 -22.34 -4.92
CA ILE A 161 -7.67 -22.88 -5.35
C ILE A 161 -7.74 -24.26 -6.01
N ALA A 162 -8.61 -25.15 -5.53
CA ALA A 162 -8.76 -26.49 -6.11
C ALA A 162 -9.16 -26.44 -7.60
N ARG A 163 -9.98 -25.47 -8.00
CA ARG A 163 -10.38 -25.27 -9.39
C ARG A 163 -9.26 -24.69 -10.23
N TRP A 164 -8.51 -23.74 -9.68
CA TRP A 164 -7.31 -23.21 -10.32
C TRP A 164 -6.32 -24.34 -10.60
N LYS A 165 -6.02 -25.19 -9.62
CA LYS A 165 -5.13 -26.36 -9.80
C LYS A 165 -5.65 -27.30 -10.88
N ARG A 166 -6.95 -27.61 -10.88
CA ARG A 166 -7.60 -28.49 -11.87
C ARG A 166 -7.49 -27.98 -13.31
N TYR A 167 -7.72 -26.69 -13.53
CA TYR A 167 -7.81 -26.16 -14.90
C TYR A 167 -6.52 -25.57 -15.44
N VAL A 168 -5.64 -25.05 -14.57
CA VAL A 168 -4.29 -24.64 -14.98
C VAL A 168 -3.43 -25.89 -15.19
N ASP A 169 -3.67 -26.98 -14.47
CA ASP A 169 -3.01 -28.30 -14.66
C ASP A 169 -1.49 -28.17 -14.78
N ALA A 170 -0.90 -27.56 -13.75
CA ALA A 170 0.50 -27.18 -13.69
C ALA A 170 1.02 -27.29 -12.27
N GLU A 171 2.25 -27.73 -12.12
CA GLU A 171 2.98 -27.51 -10.88
C GLU A 171 3.70 -26.16 -10.91
N PRO A 172 3.58 -25.35 -9.84
CA PRO A 172 4.42 -24.18 -9.65
C PRO A 172 5.90 -24.54 -9.61
N THR A 173 6.72 -23.59 -10.02
CA THR A 173 8.18 -23.62 -9.94
C THR A 173 8.66 -22.49 -9.05
N GLU A 174 9.89 -22.55 -8.55
CA GLU A 174 10.48 -21.47 -7.75
C GLU A 174 10.47 -20.10 -8.46
N HIS A 175 10.53 -20.09 -9.80
CA HIS A 175 10.50 -18.87 -10.59
C HIS A 175 9.14 -18.16 -10.53
N ASP A 176 8.06 -18.88 -10.20
CA ASP A 176 6.72 -18.30 -10.12
C ASP A 176 6.59 -17.32 -8.95
N TRP A 177 7.38 -17.47 -7.88
CA TRP A 177 7.45 -16.46 -6.80
C TRP A 177 8.01 -15.13 -7.32
N ASN A 178 9.02 -15.17 -8.19
CA ASN A 178 9.56 -13.96 -8.82
C ASN A 178 8.53 -13.31 -9.75
N THR A 179 7.82 -14.12 -10.55
CA THR A 179 6.73 -13.62 -11.40
C THR A 179 5.64 -12.94 -10.56
N LEU A 180 5.21 -13.56 -9.46
CA LEU A 180 4.25 -13.00 -8.53
C LEU A 180 4.75 -11.68 -7.93
N ALA A 181 5.98 -11.64 -7.44
CA ALA A 181 6.58 -10.45 -6.85
C ALA A 181 6.67 -9.29 -7.84
N HIS A 182 7.14 -9.54 -9.07
CA HIS A 182 7.19 -8.52 -10.12
C HIS A 182 5.81 -8.02 -10.52
N ALA A 183 4.83 -8.92 -10.65
CA ALA A 183 3.45 -8.56 -10.97
C ALA A 183 2.84 -7.66 -9.89
N ILE A 184 3.00 -8.02 -8.61
CA ILE A 184 2.55 -7.21 -7.47
C ILE A 184 3.25 -5.84 -7.49
N ALA A 185 4.58 -5.80 -7.60
CA ALA A 185 5.35 -4.56 -7.61
C ALA A 185 4.86 -3.56 -8.67
N ASN A 186 4.51 -4.05 -9.87
CA ASN A 186 4.00 -3.23 -10.97
C ASN A 186 2.63 -2.56 -10.68
N VAL A 187 1.86 -3.08 -9.72
CA VAL A 187 0.50 -2.59 -9.40
C VAL A 187 0.39 -2.01 -7.98
N LEU A 188 1.46 -2.07 -7.17
CA LEU A 188 1.48 -1.53 -5.81
C LEU A 188 1.22 -0.02 -5.79
N ASP A 189 1.86 0.73 -6.70
CA ASP A 189 1.54 2.14 -6.85
C ASP A 189 0.10 2.28 -7.37
N HIS A 190 -0.77 2.76 -6.47
CA HIS A 190 -2.18 3.00 -6.72
C HIS A 190 -2.47 4.04 -7.82
N GLN A 191 -1.46 4.78 -8.30
CA GLN A 191 -1.52 5.74 -9.41
C GLN A 191 -0.94 5.20 -10.73
N SER A 192 -0.31 4.01 -10.71
CA SER A 192 0.29 3.39 -11.89
C SER A 192 -0.72 3.15 -13.00
N GLU A 193 -0.22 2.96 -14.22
CA GLU A 193 -1.06 2.59 -15.35
C GLU A 193 -1.71 1.22 -15.14
N ALA A 194 -0.92 0.20 -14.76
CA ALA A 194 -1.42 -1.15 -14.54
C ALA A 194 -2.50 -1.21 -13.44
N SER A 195 -2.30 -0.52 -12.31
CA SER A 195 -3.35 -0.45 -11.28
C SER A 195 -4.61 0.25 -11.78
N THR A 196 -4.47 1.29 -12.61
CA THR A 196 -5.62 1.99 -13.19
C THR A 196 -6.35 1.12 -14.20
N ASP A 197 -5.65 0.33 -15.00
CA ASP A 197 -6.21 -0.58 -16.00
C ASP A 197 -7.03 -1.70 -15.33
N ILE A 198 -6.55 -2.27 -14.23
CA ILE A 198 -7.31 -3.28 -13.45
C ILE A 198 -8.54 -2.65 -12.80
N ARG A 199 -8.45 -1.41 -12.31
CA ARG A 199 -9.60 -0.69 -11.76
C ARG A 199 -10.61 -0.30 -12.84
N TRP A 200 -10.14 0.04 -14.04
CA TRP A 200 -10.99 0.26 -15.20
C TRP A 200 -11.82 -0.99 -15.49
N PHE A 201 -11.23 -2.18 -15.42
CA PHE A 201 -11.95 -3.43 -15.59
C PHE A 201 -13.11 -3.59 -14.58
N LYS A 202 -12.88 -3.28 -13.29
CA LYS A 202 -13.95 -3.28 -12.27
C LYS A 202 -15.10 -2.34 -12.64
N VAL A 203 -14.77 -1.14 -13.12
CA VAL A 203 -15.74 -0.12 -13.53
C VAL A 203 -16.52 -0.55 -14.78
N ILE A 204 -15.85 -1.01 -15.83
CA ILE A 204 -16.52 -1.31 -17.10
C ILE A 204 -17.50 -2.47 -16.96
N VAL A 205 -17.19 -3.49 -16.13
CA VAL A 205 -18.10 -4.60 -15.83
C VAL A 205 -19.41 -4.08 -15.22
N ALA A 206 -19.32 -3.18 -14.23
CA ALA A 206 -20.50 -2.59 -13.59
C ALA A 206 -21.32 -1.72 -14.57
N ILE A 207 -20.67 -1.02 -15.49
CA ILE A 207 -21.34 -0.24 -16.54
C ILE A 207 -22.09 -1.16 -17.51
N ILE A 208 -21.41 -2.14 -18.11
CA ILE A 208 -21.99 -2.98 -19.17
C ILE A 208 -22.99 -4.01 -18.67
N SER A 209 -23.00 -4.31 -17.36
CA SER A 209 -24.02 -5.13 -16.71
C SER A 209 -25.28 -4.34 -16.33
N GLY A 210 -25.31 -3.03 -16.60
CA GLY A 210 -26.46 -2.16 -16.26
C GLY A 210 -26.55 -1.81 -14.78
N ARG A 211 -25.50 -2.10 -14.00
CA ARG A 211 -25.43 -1.85 -12.56
C ARG A 211 -25.03 -0.42 -12.21
N MET A 212 -24.48 0.33 -13.18
CA MET A 212 -24.26 1.76 -13.09
C MET A 212 -25.03 2.49 -14.17
N GLN A 213 -25.92 3.40 -13.76
CA GLN A 213 -26.71 4.23 -14.68
C GLN A 213 -26.20 5.67 -14.63
N PHE A 214 -26.18 6.32 -15.79
CA PHE A 214 -25.66 7.67 -15.93
C PHE A 214 -26.64 8.55 -16.71
N PRO A 215 -26.70 9.85 -16.42
CA PRO A 215 -27.45 10.79 -17.23
C PRO A 215 -26.84 10.91 -18.63
N ALA A 216 -27.65 11.32 -19.62
CA ALA A 216 -27.21 11.49 -21.00
C ALA A 216 -26.01 12.43 -21.16
N SER A 217 -25.85 13.41 -20.26
CA SER A 217 -24.69 14.31 -20.22
C SER A 217 -23.36 13.60 -19.97
N PHE A 218 -23.37 12.35 -19.49
CA PHE A 218 -22.17 11.56 -19.22
C PHE A 218 -21.75 10.68 -20.42
N ALA A 219 -22.47 10.73 -21.54
CA ALA A 219 -22.25 9.85 -22.69
C ALA A 219 -20.81 9.91 -23.24
N GLU A 220 -20.21 11.10 -23.32
CA GLU A 220 -18.82 11.25 -23.78
C GLU A 220 -17.83 10.55 -22.83
N ARG A 221 -18.02 10.68 -21.51
CA ARG A 221 -17.19 10.02 -20.50
C ARG A 221 -17.34 8.50 -20.54
N LEU A 222 -18.55 7.99 -20.81
CA LEU A 222 -18.77 6.56 -21.03
C LEU A 222 -18.03 6.06 -22.25
N GLU A 223 -17.99 6.84 -23.32
CA GLU A 223 -17.28 6.49 -24.53
C GLU A 223 -15.75 6.53 -24.32
N GLU A 224 -15.24 7.47 -23.54
CA GLU A 224 -13.85 7.49 -23.07
C GLU A 224 -13.53 6.25 -22.23
N PHE A 225 -14.45 5.78 -21.37
CA PHE A 225 -14.26 4.54 -20.62
C PHE A 225 -14.33 3.29 -21.51
N ARG A 226 -15.27 3.24 -22.46
CA ARG A 226 -15.41 2.11 -23.39
C ARG A 226 -14.16 1.91 -24.24
N LEU A 227 -13.55 3.02 -24.67
CA LEU A 227 -12.37 3.05 -25.53
C LEU A 227 -11.07 3.30 -24.76
N PHE A 228 -11.09 3.28 -23.43
CA PHE A 228 -9.90 3.43 -22.60
C PHE A 228 -8.84 2.37 -22.97
N PRO A 229 -7.55 2.72 -23.07
CA PRO A 229 -6.93 4.03 -22.82
C PRO A 229 -6.82 4.94 -24.07
N ASP A 230 -7.40 4.54 -25.20
CA ASP A 230 -7.17 5.14 -26.51
C ASP A 230 -8.01 6.40 -26.80
N LYS A 231 -8.91 6.79 -25.90
CA LYS A 231 -9.78 7.97 -26.04
C LYS A 231 -9.84 8.84 -24.78
N GLY A 232 -9.83 10.16 -25.00
CA GLY A 232 -9.98 11.18 -23.95
C GLY A 232 -8.64 11.65 -23.36
N ASP A 233 -8.69 12.67 -22.49
CA ASP A 233 -7.50 13.12 -21.77
C ASP A 233 -7.21 12.20 -20.58
N MET A 234 -6.11 11.45 -20.63
CA MET A 234 -5.69 10.55 -19.55
C MET A 234 -5.36 11.25 -18.22
N ARG A 235 -5.21 12.58 -18.21
CA ARG A 235 -5.14 13.38 -16.96
C ARG A 235 -6.51 13.58 -16.32
N SER A 236 -7.59 13.34 -17.05
CA SER A 236 -8.98 13.39 -16.57
C SER A 236 -9.58 11.99 -16.43
N VAL A 237 -9.43 11.13 -17.43
CA VAL A 237 -10.06 9.80 -17.49
C VAL A 237 -9.56 8.89 -16.38
N ARG A 238 -8.23 8.80 -16.16
CA ARG A 238 -7.64 7.93 -15.13
C ARG A 238 -8.09 8.30 -13.71
N PRO A 239 -8.04 9.57 -13.28
CA PRO A 239 -8.62 9.96 -11.99
C PRO A 239 -10.10 9.62 -11.86
N SER A 240 -10.91 9.79 -12.92
CA SER A 240 -12.33 9.43 -12.89
C SER A 240 -12.54 7.93 -12.70
N ILE A 241 -11.80 7.08 -13.43
CA ILE A 241 -11.84 5.62 -13.25
C ILE A 241 -11.50 5.26 -11.81
N ARG A 242 -10.40 5.81 -11.27
CA ARG A 242 -9.95 5.53 -9.91
C ARG A 242 -10.96 5.98 -8.86
N SER A 243 -11.61 7.12 -9.05
CA SER A 243 -12.68 7.60 -8.17
C SER A 243 -13.93 6.74 -8.26
N MET A 244 -14.29 6.28 -9.46
CA MET A 244 -15.48 5.47 -9.69
C MET A 244 -15.30 4.07 -9.12
N GLU A 245 -14.12 3.46 -9.31
CA GLU A 245 -13.79 2.16 -8.72
C GLU A 245 -13.88 2.16 -7.20
N MET A 246 -13.53 3.26 -6.52
CA MET A 246 -13.66 3.36 -5.06
C MET A 246 -15.10 3.14 -4.60
N SER A 247 -16.07 3.57 -5.40
CA SER A 247 -17.48 3.32 -5.11
C SER A 247 -17.89 1.87 -5.37
N LEU A 248 -17.10 1.03 -6.02
CA LEU A 248 -17.45 -0.38 -6.30
C LEU A 248 -16.79 -1.36 -5.32
N ARG A 249 -16.05 -0.85 -4.34
CA ARG A 249 -15.28 -1.68 -3.41
C ARG A 249 -16.19 -2.40 -2.42
N ARG A 250 -15.83 -3.63 -2.07
CA ARG A 250 -16.44 -4.33 -0.93
C ARG A 250 -16.22 -3.49 0.33
N ASN A 251 -17.26 -3.36 1.17
CA ASN A 251 -17.21 -2.60 2.41
C ASN A 251 -16.18 -3.19 3.38
N ASP A 252 -16.10 -4.53 3.42
CA ASP A 252 -15.11 -5.28 4.18
C ASP A 252 -14.17 -6.06 3.25
N PRO A 253 -12.85 -6.01 3.46
CA PRO A 253 -11.90 -6.87 2.77
C PRO A 253 -12.20 -8.34 3.06
N ALA A 254 -11.99 -9.22 2.08
CA ALA A 254 -12.19 -10.64 2.29
C ALA A 254 -11.15 -11.21 3.28
N LYS A 255 -11.58 -12.15 4.12
CA LYS A 255 -10.76 -12.69 5.22
C LYS A 255 -9.46 -13.34 4.75
N TRP A 256 -9.44 -13.92 3.56
CA TRP A 256 -8.26 -14.61 3.00
C TRP A 256 -7.12 -13.64 2.65
N ILE A 257 -7.38 -12.34 2.55
CA ILE A 257 -6.38 -11.32 2.21
C ILE A 257 -5.29 -11.23 3.29
N GLU A 258 -5.66 -11.42 4.56
CA GLU A 258 -4.69 -11.45 5.66
C GLU A 258 -3.76 -12.66 5.53
N SER A 259 -4.32 -13.85 5.26
CA SER A 259 -3.54 -15.06 4.97
C SER A 259 -2.63 -14.87 3.76
N PHE A 260 -3.11 -14.24 2.69
CA PHE A 260 -2.33 -13.93 1.50
C PHE A 260 -1.09 -13.11 1.85
N TRP A 261 -1.25 -11.99 2.57
CA TRP A 261 -0.11 -11.15 2.94
C TRP A 261 0.84 -11.84 3.91
N ALA A 262 0.30 -12.60 4.88
CA ALA A 262 1.10 -13.39 5.79
C ALA A 262 1.93 -14.45 5.05
N GLN A 263 1.35 -15.09 4.04
CA GLN A 263 2.06 -16.07 3.22
C GLN A 263 3.12 -15.40 2.35
N VAL A 264 2.77 -14.37 1.59
CA VAL A 264 3.73 -13.65 0.72
C VAL A 264 4.91 -13.13 1.54
N GLN A 265 4.68 -12.62 2.75
CA GLN A 265 5.76 -12.18 3.64
C GLN A 265 6.68 -13.32 4.10
N ARG A 266 6.15 -14.53 4.34
CA ARG A 266 6.94 -15.69 4.77
C ARG A 266 7.73 -16.31 3.62
N ASP A 267 7.11 -16.40 2.45
CA ASP A 267 7.57 -17.27 1.37
C ASP A 267 8.37 -16.52 0.30
N THR A 268 8.25 -15.19 0.24
CA THR A 268 9.07 -14.36 -0.66
C THR A 268 10.36 -13.88 0.00
N VAL A 269 11.43 -13.84 -0.78
CA VAL A 269 12.68 -13.20 -0.37
C VAL A 269 12.50 -11.70 -0.51
N CYS A 270 12.90 -10.93 0.52
CA CYS A 270 12.97 -9.48 0.40
C CYS A 270 13.90 -9.09 -0.75
N ILE A 271 13.34 -8.51 -1.81
CA ILE A 271 14.12 -7.92 -2.89
C ILE A 271 14.67 -6.60 -2.36
N ASP A 272 15.99 -6.49 -2.18
CA ASP A 272 16.60 -5.21 -1.86
C ASP A 272 16.64 -4.35 -3.13
N PRO A 273 15.87 -3.24 -3.20
CA PRO A 273 15.90 -2.35 -4.36
C PRO A 273 17.27 -1.68 -4.57
N SER A 274 18.20 -1.81 -3.60
CA SER A 274 19.59 -1.38 -3.70
C SER A 274 20.50 -2.37 -4.45
N GLU A 275 20.07 -3.61 -4.69
CA GLU A 275 20.86 -4.66 -5.38
C GLU A 275 20.84 -4.52 -6.91
N GLY A 276 20.64 -3.30 -7.42
CA GLY A 276 20.92 -2.99 -8.82
C GLY A 276 22.43 -3.02 -9.09
N GLU A 277 22.82 -3.55 -10.25
CA GLU A 277 24.20 -3.57 -10.75
C GLU A 277 24.87 -2.20 -10.53
N GLY A 278 25.91 -2.18 -9.68
CA GLY A 278 26.74 -1.00 -9.46
C GLY A 278 26.59 -0.28 -8.12
N TYR A 279 25.82 -0.80 -7.14
CA TYR A 279 25.89 -0.24 -5.79
C TYR A 279 27.22 -0.63 -5.11
N THR A 280 28.24 0.23 -5.25
CA THR A 280 29.44 0.15 -4.43
C THR A 280 29.06 0.56 -3.01
N PHE A 281 29.15 -0.37 -2.06
CA PHE A 281 29.03 -0.04 -0.64
C PHE A 281 29.95 1.13 -0.32
N ILE A 282 29.36 2.23 0.17
CA ILE A 282 30.15 3.33 0.71
C ILE A 282 30.84 2.77 1.95
N GLU A 283 32.18 2.81 1.97
CA GLU A 283 32.93 2.45 3.17
C GLU A 283 32.46 3.34 4.32
N THR A 284 31.95 2.72 5.38
CA THR A 284 31.63 3.43 6.60
C THR A 284 32.91 4.05 7.13
N GLY A 285 32.91 5.33 7.47
CA GLY A 285 34.01 5.95 8.22
C GLY A 285 34.17 5.41 9.65
N ILE A 286 33.39 4.40 10.03
CA ILE A 286 33.46 3.69 11.31
C ILE A 286 34.50 2.59 11.16
N ASP A 287 35.66 2.77 11.79
CA ASP A 287 36.67 1.72 11.93
C ASP A 287 36.19 0.69 12.98
N PRO A 288 35.99 -0.58 12.61
CA PRO A 288 35.56 -1.63 13.53
C PRO A 288 36.48 -1.78 14.74
N ASN A 289 37.80 -1.60 14.56
CA ASN A 289 38.76 -1.74 15.64
C ASN A 289 38.56 -0.66 16.71
N THR A 290 38.32 0.57 16.29
CA THR A 290 37.99 1.68 17.19
C THR A 290 36.70 1.42 17.95
N LEU A 291 35.69 0.83 17.31
CA LEU A 291 34.41 0.50 17.96
C LEU A 291 34.56 -0.63 18.99
N TYR A 292 35.29 -1.69 18.66
CA TYR A 292 35.60 -2.77 19.59
C TYR A 292 36.41 -2.27 20.79
N ALA A 293 37.42 -1.44 20.55
CA ALA A 293 38.21 -0.83 21.62
C ALA A 293 37.36 0.05 22.54
N ALA A 294 36.40 0.80 22.00
CA ALA A 294 35.46 1.58 22.79
C ALA A 294 34.56 0.70 23.67
N ARG A 295 34.02 -0.39 23.10
CA ARG A 295 33.19 -1.37 23.83
C ARG A 295 33.97 -2.04 24.96
N ASP A 296 35.18 -2.52 24.68
CA ASP A 296 36.04 -3.14 25.69
C ASP A 296 36.40 -2.15 26.80
N GLY A 297 36.69 -0.89 26.44
CA GLY A 297 36.95 0.18 27.41
C GLY A 297 35.75 0.47 28.33
N VAL A 298 34.53 0.39 27.81
CA VAL A 298 33.29 0.56 28.59
C VAL A 298 33.05 -0.65 29.50
N ILE A 299 33.24 -1.87 29.01
CA ILE A 299 33.11 -3.11 29.81
C ILE A 299 34.12 -3.11 30.96
N GLU A 300 35.37 -2.75 30.66
CA GLU A 300 36.43 -2.71 31.67
C GLU A 300 36.15 -1.65 32.75
N LYS A 301 35.67 -0.46 32.35
CA LYS A 301 35.22 0.56 33.31
C LYS A 301 34.03 0.10 34.13
N PHE A 302 33.07 -0.60 33.53
CA PHE A 302 31.93 -1.15 34.24
C PHE A 302 32.39 -2.15 35.33
N ARG A 303 33.24 -3.11 34.96
CA ARG A 303 33.80 -4.11 35.88
C ARG A 303 34.56 -3.48 37.05
N ARG A 304 35.29 -2.39 36.81
CA ARG A 304 36.01 -1.66 37.87
C ARG A 304 35.11 -0.88 38.82
N ASN A 305 33.92 -0.49 38.38
CA ASN A 305 33.02 0.35 39.17
C ASN A 305 31.87 -0.44 39.83
N ILE A 306 31.61 -1.68 39.42
CA ILE A 306 30.69 -2.58 40.13
C ILE A 306 31.27 -2.94 41.50
N ARG A 307 30.43 -2.88 42.53
CA ARG A 307 30.72 -3.39 43.86
C ARG A 307 29.80 -4.56 44.17
N ALA A 308 30.34 -5.61 44.78
CA ALA A 308 29.61 -6.86 45.02
C ALA A 308 28.53 -6.76 46.13
N ASP A 309 28.49 -5.66 46.86
CA ASP A 309 27.64 -5.46 48.04
C ASP A 309 26.30 -4.79 47.73
N ARG A 310 26.13 -4.16 46.55
CA ARG A 310 24.85 -3.55 46.15
C ARG A 310 24.75 -3.30 44.65
N VAL A 311 23.58 -3.60 44.08
CA VAL A 311 23.19 -3.19 42.72
C VAL A 311 22.96 -1.68 42.66
N ASP A 312 23.69 -0.97 41.80
CA ASP A 312 23.47 0.45 41.51
C ASP A 312 22.73 0.58 40.17
N ALA A 313 21.40 0.60 40.25
CA ALA A 313 20.55 0.66 39.07
C ALA A 313 20.83 1.86 38.15
N ARG A 314 21.37 2.99 38.66
CA ARG A 314 21.70 4.15 37.82
C ARG A 314 22.99 3.92 37.06
N LEU A 315 24.01 3.39 37.74
CA LEU A 315 25.28 3.04 37.13
C LEU A 315 25.09 1.94 36.08
N ASP A 316 24.38 0.87 36.45
CA ASP A 316 24.12 -0.27 35.57
C ASP A 316 23.31 0.14 34.33
N SER A 317 22.30 0.99 34.51
CA SER A 317 21.51 1.53 33.38
C SER A 317 22.34 2.42 32.46
N ALA A 318 23.24 3.26 33.02
CA ALA A 318 24.09 4.13 32.22
C ALA A 318 25.09 3.34 31.35
N PHE A 319 25.77 2.35 31.95
CA PHE A 319 26.66 1.45 31.20
C PHE A 319 25.89 0.59 30.20
N GLY A 320 24.72 0.07 30.59
CA GLY A 320 23.84 -0.69 29.70
C GLY A 320 23.39 0.11 28.48
N LEU A 321 23.03 1.39 28.66
CA LEU A 321 22.65 2.27 27.56
C LEU A 321 23.82 2.53 26.59
N VAL A 322 25.02 2.76 27.13
CA VAL A 322 26.23 2.96 26.30
C VAL A 322 26.58 1.69 25.53
N LEU A 323 26.54 0.53 26.18
CA LEU A 323 26.79 -0.77 25.52
C LEU A 323 25.72 -1.11 24.47
N TYR A 324 24.46 -0.77 24.74
CA TYR A 324 23.38 -0.90 23.78
C TYR A 324 23.58 0.00 22.56
N ALA A 325 23.95 1.27 22.76
CA ALA A 325 24.26 2.19 21.66
C ALA A 325 25.48 1.72 20.85
N LEU A 326 26.53 1.21 21.51
CA LEU A 326 27.68 0.61 20.83
C LEU A 326 27.29 -0.66 20.05
N GLY A 327 26.40 -1.49 20.59
CA GLY A 327 25.87 -2.66 19.88
C GLY A 327 25.06 -2.28 18.63
N ILE A 328 24.25 -1.21 18.72
CA ILE A 328 23.59 -0.66 17.54
C ILE A 328 24.61 -0.17 16.50
N LEU A 329 25.65 0.55 16.92
CA LEU A 329 26.70 1.01 16.01
C LEU A 329 27.50 -0.14 15.38
N GLU A 330 27.66 -1.25 16.11
CA GLU A 330 28.32 -2.46 15.64
C GLU A 330 27.49 -3.13 14.55
N GLU A 331 26.19 -3.32 14.78
CA GLU A 331 25.26 -3.84 13.79
C GLU A 331 25.19 -2.94 12.53
N ILE A 332 25.17 -1.62 12.72
CA ILE A 332 25.17 -0.65 11.62
C ILE A 332 26.48 -0.70 10.82
N GLY A 333 27.62 -0.77 11.50
CA GLY A 333 28.96 -0.76 10.92
C GLY A 333 29.33 -2.08 10.24
N MET A 334 29.13 -3.21 10.93
CA MET A 334 29.45 -4.56 10.44
C MET A 334 28.62 -4.94 9.22
N HIS A 335 27.33 -4.62 9.23
CA HIS A 335 26.44 -4.94 8.11
C HIS A 335 26.36 -3.83 7.05
N ARG A 336 27.12 -2.73 7.24
CA ARG A 336 27.16 -1.56 6.35
C ARG A 336 25.78 -0.96 6.07
N ILE A 337 24.80 -1.19 6.95
CA ILE A 337 23.39 -0.81 6.77
C ILE A 337 23.08 0.65 7.11
N HIS A 338 24.08 1.47 7.39
CA HIS A 338 23.97 2.89 7.75
C HIS A 338 23.16 3.75 6.77
N THR A 339 23.15 3.41 5.48
CA THR A 339 22.34 4.09 4.44
C THR A 339 20.96 3.46 4.22
N ARG A 340 20.68 2.30 4.82
CA ARG A 340 19.38 1.62 4.73
C ARG A 340 18.41 2.16 5.77
N ILE A 341 17.12 1.93 5.55
CA ILE A 341 16.04 2.35 6.48
C ILE A 341 16.31 1.87 7.92
N ILE A 342 16.87 0.67 8.08
CA ILE A 342 17.23 0.11 9.39
C ILE A 342 18.35 0.94 10.07
N GLY A 343 19.40 1.31 9.34
CA GLY A 343 20.47 2.16 9.88
C GLY A 343 20.02 3.59 10.16
N ALA A 344 19.17 4.17 9.30
CA ALA A 344 18.58 5.49 9.53
C ALA A 344 17.63 5.49 10.75
N ALA A 345 16.81 4.44 10.91
CA ALA A 345 15.94 4.28 12.08
C ALA A 345 16.76 4.10 13.37
N ALA A 346 17.82 3.30 13.33
CA ALA A 346 18.71 3.08 14.46
C ALA A 346 19.52 4.35 14.83
N GLY A 347 19.94 5.15 13.85
CA GLY A 347 20.54 6.48 14.06
C GLY A 347 19.58 7.49 14.70
N CYS A 348 18.30 7.48 14.29
CA CYS A 348 17.26 8.27 14.93
C CYS A 348 16.99 7.86 16.38
N THR A 349 17.07 6.57 16.71
CA THR A 349 16.95 6.06 18.09
C THR A 349 18.10 6.56 18.98
N MET A 350 19.32 6.72 18.43
CA MET A 350 20.46 7.29 19.15
C MET A 350 20.41 8.83 19.28
N CYS A 351 19.71 9.53 18.38
CA CYS A 351 19.62 11.00 18.36
C CYS A 351 18.44 11.58 19.18
N LEU A 352 17.74 10.77 19.97
CA LEU A 352 16.73 11.23 20.94
C LEU A 352 17.38 11.38 22.33
N PRO A 353 17.78 12.57 22.79
CA PRO A 353 18.26 12.73 24.16
C PRO A 353 17.10 13.00 25.13
N ALA A 354 17.19 12.32 26.26
CA ALA A 354 16.81 12.77 27.61
C ALA A 354 15.34 13.20 27.90
N PRO A 355 14.63 12.51 28.82
CA PRO A 355 13.48 13.10 29.47
C PRO A 355 13.94 14.20 30.44
N LEU A 356 13.37 15.39 30.26
CA LEU A 356 13.09 16.43 31.25
C LEU A 356 13.51 16.09 32.70
N ILE A 357 14.68 16.57 33.13
CA ILE A 357 14.95 16.82 34.54
C ILE A 357 15.41 18.28 34.65
N GLY A 358 14.55 19.09 35.27
CA GLY A 358 14.81 20.51 35.49
C GLY A 358 16.00 20.72 36.41
N LEU A 359 16.93 21.56 35.96
CA LEU A 359 17.91 22.22 36.81
C LEU A 359 17.73 23.71 36.60
N ASN A 360 16.99 24.30 37.52
CA ASN A 360 16.78 25.73 37.65
C ASN A 360 17.36 26.11 39.02
N THR A 361 18.68 26.21 39.13
CA THR A 361 19.31 26.86 40.29
C THR A 361 20.79 27.17 40.02
N VAL A 362 21.05 28.48 39.88
CA VAL A 362 22.09 29.29 40.54
C VAL A 362 23.56 28.88 40.40
N LEU A 363 24.37 29.85 39.96
CA LEU A 363 25.68 30.34 40.47
C LEU A 363 26.23 31.24 39.32
N ARG A 364 26.53 32.55 39.41
CA ARG A 364 27.20 33.34 40.45
C ARG A 364 28.26 32.60 41.24
#